data_AF-A0A101FRW1-F1
#
_entry.id   AF-A0A101FRW1-F1
#
_cell.length_a   1.000
_cell.length_b   1.000
_cell.length_c   1.000
_cell.angle_alpha   90.00
_cell.angle_beta   90.00
_cell.angle_gamma   90.00
#
_symmetry.space_group_name_H-M   'P 1'
#
loop_
_entity.id
_entity.type
_entity.pdbx_description
1 polymer ?
#
loop_
_entity_poly.entity_id
_entity_poly.type
_entity_poly.pdbx_seq_one_letter_code
_entity_poly.pdbx_strand_id
1 'polypeptide(L)' 'MAEVADKRTPVTREVWEGLSDLKGPKETFAKPLARNTEHEKKRRLFLDMDRIEREGNFVELRI' A
#
# COMPACT_ATOMS: atom_id res chain seq x y z
N MET A 1 -0.89 -26.61 1.56
CA MET A 1 -0.09 -26.08 0.45
C MET A 1 0.70 -24.89 0.98
N ALA A 2 2.03 -24.92 0.88
CA ALA A 2 2.88 -23.84 1.38
C ALA A 2 2.91 -22.71 0.33
N GLU A 3 2.52 -21.51 0.74
CA GLU A 3 2.58 -20.29 -0.09
C GLU A 3 4.06 -19.95 -0.34
N VAL A 4 4.54 -20.15 -1.57
CA VAL A 4 5.92 -19.84 -1.96
C VAL A 4 6.01 -18.35 -2.30
N ALA A 5 6.79 -17.59 -1.52
CA ALA A 5 7.08 -16.19 -1.83
C ALA A 5 8.06 -16.11 -3.01
N ASP A 6 7.53 -15.86 -4.21
CA ASP A 6 8.29 -15.86 -5.48
C ASP A 6 9.08 -14.55 -5.74
N LYS A 7 8.77 -13.48 -5.00
CA LYS A 7 9.39 -12.16 -5.18
C LYS A 7 10.23 -11.77 -3.97
N ARG A 8 11.53 -11.52 -4.18
CA ARG A 8 12.46 -11.03 -3.17
C ARG A 8 12.63 -9.52 -3.31
N THR A 9 12.34 -8.78 -2.25
CA THR A 9 12.56 -7.33 -2.18
C THR A 9 13.58 -7.04 -1.08
N PRO A 10 14.72 -6.41 -1.38
CA PRO A 10 15.66 -6.01 -0.35
C PRO A 10 15.04 -4.90 0.50
N VAL A 11 15.15 -5.03 1.82
CA VAL A 11 14.70 -4.03 2.79
C VAL A 11 15.80 -3.78 3.81
N THR A 12 15.78 -2.62 4.47
CA THR A 12 16.70 -2.35 5.58
C THR A 12 16.30 -3.15 6.82
N ARG A 13 17.20 -3.23 7.79
CA ARG A 13 16.96 -3.98 9.03
C ARG A 13 15.80 -3.41 9.83
N GLU A 14 15.70 -2.09 9.90
CA GLU A 14 14.66 -1.37 10.64
C GLU A 14 13.28 -1.64 10.03
N VAL A 15 13.20 -1.68 8.70
CA VAL A 15 11.98 -2.03 7.98
C VAL A 15 11.62 -3.50 8.22
N TRP A 16 12.60 -4.39 8.24
CA TRP A 16 12.38 -5.81 8.51
C TRP A 16 11.84 -6.08 9.92
N GLU A 17 12.37 -5.40 10.92
CA GLU A 17 11.91 -5.47 12.31
C GLU A 17 10.46 -4.98 12.42
N GLY A 18 10.16 -3.80 11.87
CA GLY A 18 8.79 -3.27 11.86
C GLY A 18 7.78 -4.14 11.09
N LEU A 19 8.20 -4.80 10.00
CA LEU A 19 7.36 -5.75 9.29
C LEU A 19 7.10 -7.02 10.12
N SER A 20 8.09 -7.49 10.86
CA SER A 20 7.99 -8.67 11.71
C SER A 20 6.98 -8.48 12.84
N ASP A 21 6.86 -7.27 13.38
CA ASP A 21 5.88 -6.92 14.41
C ASP A 21 4.44 -6.92 13.88
N LEU A 22 4.23 -6.75 12.57
CA LEU A 22 2.91 -6.78 11.94
C LEU A 22 2.36 -8.20 11.74
N LYS A 23 3.18 -9.23 11.95
CA LYS A 23 2.82 -10.62 11.68
C LYS A 23 2.16 -11.27 12.90
N GLY A 24 0.92 -11.75 12.73
CA GLY A 24 0.26 -12.58 13.74
C GLY A 24 0.82 -14.01 13.83
N PRO A 25 0.49 -14.76 14.90
CA PRO A 25 0.91 -16.16 15.03
C PRO A 25 0.47 -16.99 13.82
N LYS A 26 1.44 -17.70 13.21
CA LYS A 26 1.24 -18.56 12.01
C LYS A 26 0.83 -17.82 10.72
N GLU A 27 0.95 -16.50 10.65
CA GLU A 27 0.64 -15.74 9.43
C GLU A 27 1.87 -15.60 8.50
N THR A 28 1.67 -15.52 7.18
CA THR A 28 2.69 -15.14 6.20
C THR A 28 2.65 -13.62 5.97
N PHE A 29 3.76 -13.01 5.56
CA PHE A 29 3.81 -11.57 5.30
C PHE A 29 2.89 -11.11 4.15
N ALA A 30 2.44 -12.02 3.29
CA ALA A 30 1.63 -11.69 2.12
C ALA A 30 0.31 -11.01 2.51
N LYS A 31 -0.41 -11.53 3.51
CA LYS A 31 -1.71 -11.00 3.94
C LYS A 31 -1.61 -9.62 4.61
N PRO A 32 -0.73 -9.40 5.62
CA PRO A 32 -0.55 -8.08 6.21
C PRO A 32 -0.06 -7.03 5.20
N LEU A 33 0.88 -7.40 4.32
CA LEU A 33 1.39 -6.49 3.29
C LEU A 33 0.30 -6.11 2.27
N ALA A 34 -0.52 -7.07 1.82
CA ALA A 34 -1.62 -6.78 0.91
C ALA A 34 -2.62 -5.81 1.55
N ARG A 35 -3.01 -6.04 2.82
CA ARG A 35 -3.91 -5.14 3.54
C ARG A 35 -3.34 -3.73 3.67
N ASN A 36 -2.07 -3.61 4.06
CA ASN A 36 -1.42 -2.31 4.20
C ASN A 36 -1.28 -1.58 2.86
N THR A 37 -0.99 -2.31 1.79
CA THR A 37 -0.91 -1.76 0.43
C THR A 37 -2.25 -1.20 -0.02
N GLU A 38 -3.34 -1.94 0.19
CA GLU A 38 -4.68 -1.46 -0.17
C GLU A 38 -5.11 -0.25 0.64
N HIS A 39 -4.75 -0.19 1.92
CA HIS A 39 -4.99 0.99 2.75
C HIS A 39 -4.22 2.22 2.23
N GLU A 40 -2.93 2.08 1.93
CA GLU A 40 -2.11 3.19 1.43
C GLU A 40 -2.56 3.67 0.05
N LYS A 41 -2.98 2.76 -0.84
CA LYS A 41 -3.59 3.14 -2.14
C LYS A 41 -4.81 4.03 -1.95
N LYS A 42 -5.73 3.64 -1.07
CA LYS A 42 -6.93 4.44 -0.77
C LYS A 42 -6.55 5.79 -0.20
N ARG A 43 -5.64 5.84 0.76
CA ARG A 43 -5.15 7.09 1.36
C ARG A 43 -4.56 8.03 0.29
N ARG A 44 -3.71 7.50 -0.59
CA ARG A 44 -3.13 8.28 -1.70
C ARG A 44 -4.18 8.78 -2.67
N LEU A 45 -5.16 7.95 -3.02
CA LEU A 45 -6.26 8.35 -3.89
C LEU A 45 -6.97 9.60 -3.36
N PHE A 46 -7.35 9.61 -2.07
CA PHE A 46 -8.02 10.77 -1.48
C PHE A 46 -7.12 12.02 -1.44
N LEU A 47 -5.84 11.86 -1.11
CA LEU A 47 -4.88 12.97 -1.11
C LEU A 47 -4.65 13.54 -2.51
N ASP A 48 -4.52 12.67 -3.51
CA ASP A 48 -4.34 13.09 -4.88
C ASP A 48 -5.60 13.75 -5.43
N MET A 49 -6.80 13.26 -5.08
CA MET A 49 -8.07 13.91 -5.44
C MET A 49 -8.18 15.31 -4.84
N ASP A 50 -7.90 15.48 -3.55
CA ASP A 50 -7.90 16.79 -2.88
C ASP A 50 -6.88 17.75 -3.52
N ARG A 51 -5.68 17.26 -3.83
CA ARG A 51 -4.68 18.04 -4.55
C ARG A 51 -5.19 18.47 -5.93
N ILE A 52 -5.75 17.55 -6.69
CA ILE A 52 -6.29 17.82 -8.03
C ILE A 52 -7.44 18.82 -7.95
N GLU A 53 -8.34 18.71 -6.97
CA GLU A 53 -9.42 19.69 -6.75
C GLU A 53 -8.89 21.09 -6.47
N ARG A 54 -7.85 21.20 -5.65
CA ARG A 54 -7.25 22.50 -5.28
C ARG A 54 -6.44 23.15 -6.41
N GLU A 55 -5.71 22.35 -7.18
CA GLU A 55 -4.66 22.81 -8.10
C GLU A 55 -5.03 22.59 -9.58
N GLY A 56 -6.07 21.82 -9.85
CA GLY A 56 -6.50 21.43 -11.17
C GLY A 56 -7.12 22.60 -11.93
N ASN A 57 -6.70 22.75 -13.19
CA ASN A 57 -7.39 23.61 -14.13
C ASN A 57 -8.48 22.80 -14.84
N PHE A 58 -9.68 22.82 -14.29
CA PHE A 58 -10.81 22.06 -14.80
C PHE A 58 -11.44 22.75 -16.01
N VAL A 59 -11.73 21.98 -17.05
CA VAL A 59 -12.50 22.43 -18.22
C VAL A 59 -13.90 21.83 -18.17
N GLU A 60 -14.89 22.57 -18.64
CA GLU A 60 -16.25 22.07 -18.75
C GLU A 60 -16.31 20.87 -19.70
N LEU A 61 -16.93 19.78 -19.24
CA LEU A 61 -17.24 18.65 -20.09
C LEU A 61 -18.44 19.00 -20.97
N ARG A 62 -18.21 19.22 -22.27
CA ARG A 62 -19.29 19.41 -23.24
C ARG A 62 -19.85 18.04 -23.63
N ILE A 63 -21.11 17.81 -23.31
CA ILE A 63 -21.88 16.61 -23.64
C ILE A 63 -22.76 16.91 -24.86
#